data_AF-A0A450WQN6-F1
#
_entry.id   AF-A0A450WQN6-F1
#
_cell.length_a   1.000
_cell.length_b   1.000
_cell.length_c   1.000
_cell.angle_alpha   90.00
_cell.angle_beta   90.00
_cell.angle_gamma   90.00
#
_symmetry.space_group_name_H-M   'P 1'
#
loop_
_entity.id
_entity.type
_entity.pdbx_description
1 polymer ?
#
loop_
_entity_poly.entity_id
_entity_poly.type
_entity_poly.pdbx_seq_one_letter_code
_entity_poly.pdbx_strand_id
1 'polypeptide(L)' 'MTVITGFSGLLPIFIFDGLGADVMRRIALPMVGGMITTVILILVVIPVIYCLWEGRGFKQSV' A
#
# COMPACT_ATOMS: atom_id res chain seq x y z
N MET A 1 11.80 -0.11 3.17
CA MET A 1 12.01 -1.22 4.13
C MET A 1 10.70 -1.89 4.50
N THR A 2 9.77 -1.20 5.16
CA THR A 2 8.47 -1.76 5.62
C THR A 2 7.65 -2.51 4.58
N VAL A 3 7.44 -1.95 3.38
CA VAL A 3 6.64 -2.59 2.33
C VAL A 3 7.28 -3.91 1.87
N ILE A 4 8.58 -3.87 1.58
CA ILE A 4 9.35 -5.01 1.10
C ILE A 4 9.33 -6.13 2.14
N THR A 5 9.53 -5.79 3.41
CA THR A 5 9.49 -6.76 4.51
C THR A 5 8.11 -7.40 4.64
N GLY A 6 7.02 -6.61 4.60
CA GLY A 6 5.66 -7.15 4.66
C GLY A 6 5.32 -8.07 3.48
N PHE A 7 5.72 -7.69 2.26
CA PHE A 7 5.58 -8.54 1.08
C PHE A 7 6.36 -9.84 1.20
N SER A 8 7.62 -9.77 1.62
CA SER A 8 8.47 -10.95 1.79
C SER A 8 7.95 -11.92 2.86
N GLY A 9 7.32 -11.40 3.92
CA GLY A 9 6.72 -12.21 4.99
C GLY A 9 5.40 -12.87 4.59
N LEU A 10 4.63 -12.26 3.69
CA LEU A 10 3.36 -12.80 3.19
C LEU A 10 3.53 -13.70 1.96
N LEU A 11 4.62 -13.53 1.19
CA LEU A 11 4.96 -14.32 0.01
C LEU A 11 4.79 -15.85 0.19
N PRO A 12 5.29 -16.49 1.26
CA PRO A 12 5.20 -17.95 1.40
C PRO A 12 3.76 -18.46 1.51
N ILE A 13 2.82 -17.65 2.01
CA ILE A 13 1.39 -18.02 2.13
C ILE A 13 0.78 -18.31 0.75
N PHE A 14 1.35 -17.74 -0.32
CA PHE A 14 0.89 -17.94 -1.69
C PHE A 14 1.65 -19.03 -2.45
N ILE A 15 2.73 -19.58 -1.89
CA ILE A 15 3.58 -20.57 -2.57
C ILE A 15 3.31 -21.97 -2.04
N PHE A 16 3.06 -22.10 -0.74
CA PHE A 16 2.84 -23.38 -0.09
C PHE A 16 1.34 -23.67 0.09
N ASP A 17 0.89 -24.80 -0.44
CA ASP A 17 -0.47 -25.32 -0.22
C ASP A 17 -0.46 -26.41 0.86
N GLY A 18 -1.50 -26.41 1.70
CA GLY A 18 -1.65 -27.32 2.83
C GLY A 18 -3.04 -27.19 3.49
N LEU A 19 -3.34 -28.05 4.46
CA LEU A 19 -4.61 -27.97 5.21
C LEU A 19 -4.79 -26.59 5.85
N GLY A 20 -5.88 -25.90 5.53
CA GLY A 20 -6.16 -24.54 6.03
C GLY A 20 -5.50 -23.40 5.25
N ALA A 21 -4.73 -23.70 4.18
CA ALA A 21 -4.13 -22.67 3.33
C ALA A 21 -5.18 -21.76 2.67
N ASP A 22 -6.32 -22.30 2.26
CA ASP A 22 -7.42 -21.51 1.68
C ASP A 22 -7.93 -20.42 2.62
N VAL A 23 -8.03 -20.72 3.91
CA VAL A 23 -8.47 -19.77 4.93
C VAL A 23 -7.40 -18.68 5.12
N MET A 24 -6.12 -19.07 5.18
CA MET A 24 -5.02 -18.12 5.33
C MET A 24 -4.87 -17.19 4.11
N ARG A 25 -4.97 -17.73 2.89
CA ARG A 25 -4.92 -16.95 1.65
C ARG A 25 -6.04 -15.91 1.60
N ARG A 26 -7.26 -16.26 2.03
CA ARG A 26 -8.40 -15.33 2.05
C ARG A 26 -8.19 -14.12 2.96
N ILE A 27 -7.45 -14.29 4.06
CA ILE A 27 -7.11 -13.21 5.00
C ILE A 27 -5.93 -12.39 4.46
N ALA A 28 -4.93 -13.05 3.87
CA ALA A 28 -3.72 -12.39 3.36
C ALA A 28 -3.94 -11.62 2.04
N LEU A 29 -4.84 -12.09 1.17
CA LEU A 29 -5.21 -11.45 -0.11
C LEU A 29 -5.53 -9.95 0.02
N PRO A 30 -6.48 -9.52 0.88
CA PRO A 30 -6.78 -8.10 1.05
C PRO A 30 -5.62 -7.32 1.68
N MET A 31 -4.78 -7.94 2.52
CA MET A 31 -3.61 -7.26 3.09
C MET A 31 -2.60 -6.89 2.01
N VAL A 32 -2.29 -7.82 1.10
CA VAL A 32 -1.37 -7.58 -0.03
C VAL A 32 -1.93 -6.51 -0.97
N GLY A 33 -3.21 -6.61 -1.35
CA GLY A 33 -3.85 -5.61 -2.21
C GLY A 33 -3.92 -4.22 -1.57
N GLY A 34 -4.23 -4.17 -0.27
CA GLY A 34 -4.27 -2.94 0.51
C GLY A 34 -2.90 -2.27 0.57
N MET A 35 -1.82 -3.03 0.78
CA MET A 35 -0.47 -2.50 0.81
C MET A 35 -0.07 -1.84 -0.53
N ILE A 36 -0.36 -2.46 -1.68
CA ILE A 36 -0.05 -1.88 -2.99
C ILE A 36 -0.78 -0.55 -3.18
N THR A 37 -2.08 -0.56 -2.89
CA THR A 37 -2.94 0.63 -3.03
C THR A 37 -2.45 1.75 -2.12
N THR A 38 -2.07 1.40 -0.89
CA THR A 38 -1.54 2.36 0.08
C THR A 38 -0.21 2.93 -0.42
N VAL A 39 0.71 2.10 -0.91
CA VAL A 39 1.99 2.59 -1.45
C VAL A 39 1.81 3.64 -2.54
N ILE A 40 0.91 3.38 -3.48
CA ILE A 40 0.57 4.33 -4.55
C ILE A 40 -0.03 5.60 -3.94
N LEU A 41 -0.93 5.45 -2.97
CA LEU A 41 -1.55 6.59 -2.30
C LEU A 41 -0.52 7.47 -1.58
N ILE A 42 0.37 6.90 -0.76
CA ILE A 42 1.33 7.71 0.02
C ILE A 42 2.43 8.30 -0.88
N LEU A 43 2.92 7.56 -1.87
CA LEU A 43 4.05 8.01 -2.70
C LEU A 43 3.65 8.91 -3.88
N VAL A 44 2.40 8.82 -4.36
CA VAL A 44 1.94 9.60 -5.51
C VAL A 44 0.80 10.53 -5.14
N VAL A 45 -0.28 9.99 -4.55
CA VAL A 45 -1.50 10.78 -4.31
C VAL A 45 -1.27 11.87 -3.28
N ILE A 46 -0.62 11.56 -2.16
CA ILE A 46 -0.31 12.56 -1.12
C ILE A 46 0.57 13.71 -1.65
N PRO A 47 1.72 13.48 -2.31
CA PRO A 47 2.53 14.59 -2.81
C PRO A 47 1.82 15.41 -3.89
N VAL A 48 1.02 14.78 -4.75
CA VAL A 48 0.20 15.51 -5.74
C VAL A 48 -0.80 16.43 -5.05
N ILE A 49 -1.51 15.94 -4.03
CA ILE A 49 -2.46 16.76 -3.25
C ILE A 49 -1.71 17.87 -2.51
N TYR A 50 -0.54 17.57 -1.93
CA TYR A 50 0.28 18.54 -1.21
C TYR A 50 0.74 19.67 -2.13
N CYS A 51 1.32 19.37 -3.30
CA CYS A 51 1.73 20.39 -4.27
C CYS A 51 0.56 21.25 -4.78
N LEU A 52 -0.61 20.64 -4.99
CA LEU A 52 -1.82 21.38 -5.38
C LEU A 52 -2.32 22.31 -4.28
N TRP A 53 -2.22 21.90 -3.03
CA TRP A 53 -2.64 22.72 -1.89
C TRP A 53 -1.64 23.85 -1.62
N GLU A 54 -0.34 23.54 -1.63
CA GLU A 54 0.75 24.52 -1.47
C GLU A 54 0.72 25.59 -2.57
N GLY A 55 0.53 25.18 -3.84
CA GLY A 55 0.40 26.10 -4.97
C GLY A 55 -0.84 27.00 -4.89
N ARG A 56 -1.89 26.60 -4.17
CA ARG A 56 -3.05 27.46 -3.87
C ARG A 56 -2.77 28.42 -2.71
N GLY A 57 -2.01 27.99 -1.70
CA GLY A 57 -1.56 28.83 -0.59
C GLY A 57 -0.64 29.98 -1.05
N PHE A 58 0.27 29.72 -2.00
CA PHE A 58 1.14 30.75 -2.57
C PHE A 58 0.41 31.79 -3.43
N LYS A 59 -0.76 31.45 -4.00
CA LYS A 59 -1.52 32.37 -4.85
C LYS A 59 -2.40 33.36 -4.07
N GLN A 60 -2.43 33.27 -2.74
CA GLN A 60 -3.26 34.11 -1.88
C GLN A 60 -2.47 35.17 -1.10
N SER A 61 -1.14 35.19 -1.21
CA SER A 61 -0.25 36.15 -0.54
C SER A 61 0.50 37.10 -1.50
N VAL A 62 0.02 37.26 -2.75
CA VAL A 62 0.59 38.25 -3.70
C VAL A 62 -0.51 39.17 -4.22
#